data_AF-A0A1I8H2C1-F1
#
_entry.id   AF-A0A1I8H2C1-F1
#
_cell.length_a   1.000
_cell.length_b   1.000
_cell.length_c   1.000
_cell.angle_alpha   90.00
_cell.angle_beta   90.00
_cell.angle_gamma   90.00
#
_symmetry.space_group_name_H-M   'P 1'
#
loop_
_entity.id
_entity.type
_entity.pdbx_description
1 polymer ?
#
loop_
_entity_poly.entity_id
_entity_poly.type
_entity_poly.pdbx_seq_one_letter_code
_entity_poly.pdbx_strand_id
1 'polypeptide(L)'
;MPVGANKKGRGKGGKGGKKKGASDSLAVDPVKLMKQILAEYESKCSELVSGVCPSVRLAMREAIEQEKLMSKFIVCPRDRSEFTRWADEDLIAMFGPPEMQKTPEKKKPTSAGSGRSRSRSQSRKRAQKKGEPASGQVLIDRFVKREPPPAEPRPLARVRPLMEALRAKRYTGISALYVWDMCLDLIELNSISSLIGKGFYALTKVELMDCLLQPDSLKSFGDSTRACRTLTEIVLDFNEFSDDGCKELCRGLIGNKYLKTLSLCYCDLTYLSGKYLGTLLCQSAVVDLFLDGNELEAEGVIYLVDSLAEYAEDEAKQREEEAQRKLQEAAEKALQSASEAKPDSAKSSKSGKKKGGKKGGKKAERRAERRAERRAERK
;
A
#
# COMPACT_ATOMS: atom_id res chain seq x y z
N MET A 1 -8.06 -59.58 -34.42
CA MET A 1 -7.63 -59.76 -35.83
C MET A 1 -8.60 -58.99 -36.70
N PRO A 2 -8.18 -58.32 -37.80
CA PRO A 2 -6.88 -58.40 -38.48
C PRO A 2 -6.05 -57.09 -38.40
N VAL A 3 -4.71 -57.15 -38.35
CA VAL A 3 -3.71 -57.08 -39.46
C VAL A 3 -3.57 -55.64 -40.00
N GLY A 4 -2.42 -55.01 -40.20
CA GLY A 4 -0.97 -55.27 -40.16
C GLY A 4 -0.29 -53.88 -40.25
N ALA A 5 0.98 -53.64 -40.50
CA ALA A 5 2.15 -54.44 -40.73
C ALA A 5 3.39 -53.55 -40.44
N ASN A 6 4.35 -54.16 -39.78
CA ASN A 6 5.79 -53.93 -39.74
C ASN A 6 6.41 -53.06 -40.88
N LYS A 7 7.32 -52.12 -40.57
CA LYS A 7 8.76 -52.25 -40.95
C LYS A 7 9.67 -51.14 -40.42
N LYS A 8 10.83 -51.62 -39.97
CA LYS A 8 12.04 -50.92 -39.52
C LYS A 8 12.70 -50.09 -40.63
N GLY A 9 13.35 -49.00 -40.25
CA GLY A 9 14.40 -48.32 -41.02
C GLY A 9 15.31 -47.52 -40.08
N ARG A 10 16.49 -48.05 -39.77
CA ARG A 10 17.52 -47.45 -38.93
C ARG A 10 18.57 -46.86 -39.87
N GLY A 11 18.90 -45.57 -39.75
CA GLY A 11 19.96 -44.94 -40.55
C GLY A 11 20.40 -43.60 -39.96
N LYS A 12 21.62 -43.57 -39.44
CA LYS A 12 22.30 -42.42 -38.81
C LYS A 12 22.67 -41.35 -39.85
N GLY A 13 22.65 -40.08 -39.43
CA GLY A 13 23.29 -38.98 -40.15
C GLY A 13 23.17 -37.68 -39.37
N GLY A 14 24.09 -37.44 -38.44
CA GLY A 14 24.17 -36.17 -37.73
C GLY A 14 24.70 -35.05 -38.64
N LYS A 15 24.08 -33.87 -38.56
CA LYS A 15 24.72 -32.59 -38.86
C LYS A 15 24.14 -31.54 -37.92
N GLY A 16 25.03 -30.84 -37.23
CA GLY A 16 24.72 -29.92 -36.15
C GLY A 16 23.83 -28.76 -36.59
N GLY A 17 22.60 -28.76 -36.08
CA GLY A 17 21.77 -27.57 -35.98
C GLY A 17 22.03 -26.93 -34.64
N LYS A 18 22.77 -25.82 -34.65
CA LYS A 18 23.01 -24.93 -33.51
C LYS A 18 21.66 -24.64 -32.83
N LYS A 19 21.45 -25.15 -31.61
CA LYS A 19 20.36 -24.71 -30.72
C LYS A 19 20.58 -23.20 -30.51
N LYS A 20 19.85 -22.36 -31.24
CA LYS A 20 19.63 -20.98 -30.82
C LYS A 20 18.71 -21.06 -29.61
N GLY A 21 19.32 -20.97 -28.43
CA GLY A 21 18.60 -20.76 -27.19
C GLY A 21 17.73 -19.52 -27.34
N ALA A 22 16.45 -19.69 -27.06
CA ALA A 22 15.56 -18.60 -26.74
C ALA A 22 15.99 -18.03 -25.39
N SER A 23 16.51 -16.80 -25.39
CA SER A 23 16.54 -15.90 -24.24
C SER A 23 17.02 -14.51 -24.68
N ASP A 24 16.32 -13.88 -25.62
CA ASP A 24 16.37 -12.42 -25.75
C ASP A 24 15.26 -11.84 -24.86
N SER A 25 15.48 -11.93 -23.55
CA SER A 25 14.92 -10.91 -22.65
C SER A 25 15.71 -9.65 -22.97
N LEU A 26 15.14 -8.75 -23.77
CA LEU A 26 15.65 -7.38 -23.94
C LEU A 26 15.86 -6.81 -22.54
N ALA A 27 17.11 -6.80 -22.07
CA ALA A 27 17.49 -6.16 -20.83
C ALA A 27 17.19 -4.67 -21.03
N VAL A 28 16.05 -4.22 -20.50
CA VAL A 28 15.67 -2.83 -20.60
C VAL A 28 16.68 -2.06 -19.77
N ASP A 29 17.47 -1.23 -20.43
CA ASP A 29 18.40 -0.32 -19.76
C ASP A 29 17.61 0.55 -18.77
N PRO A 30 17.82 0.38 -17.45
CA PRO A 30 17.02 1.03 -16.42
C PRO A 30 17.15 2.55 -16.51
N VAL A 31 18.34 3.05 -16.84
CA VAL A 31 18.62 4.48 -16.97
C VAL A 31 17.84 5.07 -18.15
N LYS A 32 17.87 4.39 -19.29
CA LYS A 32 17.14 4.83 -20.49
C LYS A 32 15.63 4.85 -20.25
N LEU A 33 15.08 3.80 -19.63
CA LEU A 33 13.65 3.72 -19.34
C LEU A 33 13.21 4.81 -18.36
N MET A 34 13.95 5.02 -17.25
CA MET A 34 13.63 6.04 -16.27
C MET A 34 13.70 7.45 -16.87
N LYS A 35 14.69 7.75 -17.72
CA LYS A 35 14.77 9.02 -18.47
C LYS A 35 13.56 9.21 -19.41
N GLN A 36 13.14 8.15 -20.10
CA GLN A 36 11.97 8.18 -20.97
C GLN A 36 10.66 8.43 -20.19
N ILE A 37 10.52 7.83 -19.00
CA ILE A 37 9.34 8.04 -18.14
C ILE A 37 9.33 9.47 -17.60
N LEU A 38 10.48 9.97 -17.14
CA LEU A 38 10.57 11.34 -16.63
C LEU A 38 10.23 12.37 -17.71
N ALA A 39 10.77 12.20 -18.93
CA ALA A 39 10.46 13.09 -20.04
C ALA A 39 8.98 13.02 -20.45
N GLU A 40 8.38 11.82 -20.46
CA GLU A 40 6.96 11.65 -20.73
C GLU A 40 6.10 12.29 -19.63
N TYR A 41 6.49 12.13 -18.37
CA TYR A 41 5.80 12.73 -17.22
C TYR A 41 5.82 14.26 -17.31
N GLU A 42 6.98 14.87 -17.56
CA GLU A 42 7.12 16.32 -17.75
C GLU A 42 6.28 16.79 -18.95
N SER A 43 6.28 16.05 -20.06
CA SER A 43 5.44 16.32 -21.23
C SER A 43 3.95 16.25 -20.91
N LYS A 44 3.50 15.24 -20.16
CA LYS A 44 2.10 15.05 -19.75
C LYS A 44 1.67 16.09 -18.73
N CYS A 45 2.56 16.57 -17.89
CA CYS A 45 2.31 17.70 -17.00
C CYS A 45 1.99 18.96 -17.81
N SER A 46 2.76 19.25 -18.87
CA SER A 46 2.46 20.37 -19.77
C SER A 46 1.14 20.20 -20.53
N GLU A 47 0.86 19.00 -21.06
CA GLU A 47 -0.37 18.69 -21.81
C GLU A 47 -1.64 18.84 -20.95
N LEU A 48 -1.57 18.38 -19.69
CA LEU A 48 -2.71 18.36 -18.77
C LEU A 48 -2.77 19.58 -17.83
N VAL A 49 -1.96 20.62 -18.10
CA VAL A 49 -1.89 21.85 -17.29
C VAL A 49 -1.71 21.53 -15.79
N SER A 50 -0.72 20.70 -15.51
CA SER A 50 -0.39 20.20 -14.18
C SER A 50 1.03 20.58 -13.79
N GLY A 51 1.24 20.91 -12.52
CA GLY A 51 2.56 21.12 -11.95
C GLY A 51 3.36 19.81 -11.93
N VAL A 52 4.67 19.89 -12.20
CA VAL A 52 5.58 18.75 -11.99
C VAL A 52 5.79 18.59 -10.49
N CYS A 53 5.43 17.42 -9.96
CA CYS A 53 5.58 17.12 -8.55
C CYS A 53 7.08 17.01 -8.20
N PRO A 54 7.60 17.84 -7.24
CA PRO A 54 9.01 17.82 -6.88
C PRO A 54 9.50 16.47 -6.39
N SER A 55 8.74 15.80 -5.51
CA SER A 55 9.08 14.49 -4.93
C SER A 55 9.27 13.42 -6.01
N VAL A 56 8.37 13.37 -6.98
CA VAL A 56 8.44 12.42 -8.10
C VAL A 56 9.65 12.71 -8.99
N ARG A 57 9.88 13.98 -9.30
CA ARG A 57 11.00 14.39 -10.15
C ARG A 57 12.35 14.09 -9.49
N LEU A 58 12.48 14.38 -8.20
CA LEU A 58 13.69 14.10 -7.43
C LEU A 58 13.94 12.58 -7.36
N ALA A 59 12.93 11.80 -6.97
CA ALA A 59 13.05 10.34 -6.89
C ALA A 59 13.45 9.71 -8.24
N MET A 60 12.85 10.16 -9.35
CA MET A 60 13.22 9.68 -10.69
C MET A 60 14.68 10.01 -11.05
N ARG A 61 15.20 11.18 -10.67
CA ARG A 61 16.59 11.58 -10.91
C ARG A 61 17.56 10.76 -10.08
N GLU A 62 17.28 10.57 -8.79
CA GLU A 62 18.07 9.69 -7.92
C GLU A 62 18.10 8.25 -8.43
N ALA A 63 16.98 7.74 -8.92
CA ALA A 63 16.91 6.41 -9.51
C ALA A 63 17.74 6.28 -10.80
N ILE A 64 17.80 7.35 -11.61
CA ILE A 64 18.67 7.43 -12.80
C ILE A 64 20.15 7.42 -12.39
N GLU A 65 20.53 8.16 -11.36
CA GLU A 65 21.91 8.21 -10.84
C GLU A 65 22.34 6.87 -10.24
N GLN A 66 21.42 6.17 -9.58
CA GLN A 66 21.67 4.86 -8.97
C GLN A 66 21.53 3.69 -9.97
N GLU A 67 21.19 3.96 -11.23
CA GLU A 67 20.94 2.96 -12.29
C GLU A 67 19.88 1.91 -11.90
N LYS A 68 18.83 2.34 -11.19
CA LYS A 68 17.77 1.45 -10.66
C LYS A 68 16.39 1.84 -11.18
N LEU A 69 15.50 0.84 -11.24
CA LEU A 69 14.07 1.05 -11.49
C LEU A 69 13.34 1.34 -10.18
N MET A 70 12.43 2.32 -10.20
CA MET A 70 11.64 2.68 -9.02
C MET A 70 10.44 1.77 -8.83
N SER A 71 10.36 1.07 -7.71
CA SER A 71 9.15 0.32 -7.36
C SER A 71 8.15 1.13 -6.54
N LYS A 72 8.61 2.18 -5.86
CA LYS A 72 7.80 3.02 -4.99
C LYS A 72 7.71 4.42 -5.59
N PHE A 73 6.48 4.94 -5.71
CA PHE A 73 6.22 6.30 -6.17
C PHE A 73 5.54 7.07 -5.05
N ILE A 74 6.15 8.19 -4.65
CA ILE A 74 5.60 9.11 -3.65
C ILE A 74 5.28 10.42 -4.34
N VAL A 75 3.99 10.73 -4.42
CA VAL A 75 3.47 11.97 -4.99
C VAL A 75 3.04 12.86 -3.83
N CYS A 76 3.86 13.86 -3.51
CA CYS A 76 3.61 14.81 -2.43
C CYS A 76 3.93 16.22 -2.96
N PRO A 77 2.93 17.06 -3.26
CA PRO A 77 3.15 18.41 -3.78
C PRO A 77 3.71 19.37 -2.73
N ARG A 78 3.29 19.19 -1.48
CA ARG A 78 3.94 19.80 -0.34
C ARG A 78 5.20 18.98 -0.09
N ASP A 79 6.31 19.31 -0.75
CA ASP A 79 7.61 18.92 -0.21
C ASP A 79 7.58 19.32 1.26
N ARG A 80 7.45 18.36 2.19
CA ARG A 80 7.72 18.55 3.60
C ARG A 80 9.22 18.81 3.62
N SER A 81 9.60 20.05 3.33
CA SER A 81 10.97 20.47 3.08
C SER A 81 11.88 19.78 4.08
N GLU A 82 12.96 19.17 3.58
CA GLU A 82 14.06 18.73 4.40
C GLU A 82 14.37 19.84 5.41
N PHE A 83 14.05 19.58 6.68
CA PHE A 83 14.40 20.49 7.77
C PHE A 83 15.92 20.53 7.78
N THR A 84 16.52 21.59 7.24
CA THR A 84 17.92 21.89 7.52
C THR A 84 17.98 22.17 9.01
N ARG A 85 18.59 21.26 9.77
CA ARG A 85 18.94 21.54 11.17
C ARG A 85 19.78 22.80 11.17
N TRP A 86 19.27 23.87 11.76
CA TRP A 86 20.06 25.08 11.96
C TRP A 86 21.28 24.71 12.80
N ALA A 87 22.45 25.21 12.41
CA ALA A 87 23.63 25.05 13.25
C ALA A 87 23.42 25.86 14.54
N ASP A 88 24.03 25.45 15.65
CA ASP A 88 23.92 26.17 16.92
C ASP A 88 24.35 27.64 16.80
N GLU A 89 25.26 27.94 15.86
CA GLU A 89 25.70 29.31 15.55
C GLU A 89 24.56 30.17 14.97
N ASP A 90 23.69 29.60 14.13
CA ASP A 90 22.54 30.30 13.54
C ASP A 90 21.43 30.52 14.58
N LEU A 91 21.26 29.57 15.50
CA LEU A 91 20.35 29.69 16.66
C LEU A 91 20.84 30.75 17.65
N ILE A 92 22.14 30.80 17.94
CA ILE A 92 22.75 31.80 18.82
C ILE A 92 22.73 33.19 18.16
N ALA A 93 22.91 33.28 16.85
CA ALA A 93 22.80 34.55 16.13
C ALA A 93 21.39 35.14 16.15
N MET A 94 20.35 34.29 16.13
CA MET A 94 18.95 34.76 16.17
C MET A 94 18.34 34.86 17.57
N PHE A 95 18.70 33.96 18.48
CA PHE A 95 18.06 33.83 19.80
C PHE A 95 19.04 33.85 20.97
N GLY A 96 20.34 33.91 20.71
CA GLY A 96 21.36 34.00 21.74
C GLY A 96 21.36 35.37 22.43
N PRO A 97 21.84 35.45 23.69
CA PRO A 97 21.94 36.71 24.42
C PRO A 97 22.82 37.73 23.67
N PRO A 98 22.52 39.03 23.77
CA PRO A 98 23.11 40.08 22.94
C PRO A 98 24.64 40.20 23.03
N GLU A 99 25.27 39.61 24.05
CA GLU A 99 26.72 39.58 24.26
C GLU A 99 27.46 38.61 23.32
N MET A 100 26.77 37.59 22.77
CA MET A 100 27.36 36.60 21.85
C MET A 100 27.10 36.90 20.36
N GLN A 101 26.22 37.86 20.05
CA GLN A 101 25.92 38.29 18.69
C GLN A 101 26.96 39.31 18.21
N LYS A 102 28.12 38.86 17.71
CA LYS A 102 29.15 39.77 17.19
C LYS A 102 28.73 40.36 15.83
N THR A 103 28.69 41.69 15.74
CA THR A 103 28.54 42.41 14.47
C THR A 103 29.91 42.52 13.76
N PRO A 104 29.99 42.34 12.43
CA PRO A 104 31.26 42.51 11.71
C PRO A 104 31.59 44.01 11.57
N GLU A 105 32.72 44.42 12.15
CA GLU A 105 33.28 45.77 12.01
C GLU A 105 33.58 46.09 10.54
N LYS A 106 32.93 47.13 9.98
CA LYS A 106 33.32 47.72 8.69
C LYS A 106 34.58 48.57 8.88
N LYS A 107 35.70 48.13 8.29
CA LYS A 107 36.92 48.96 8.14
C LYS A 107 36.62 50.21 7.33
N LYS A 108 36.86 51.40 7.90
CA LYS A 108 36.86 52.70 7.19
C LYS A 108 38.24 52.95 6.54
N PRO A 109 38.32 53.57 5.35
CA PRO A 109 39.57 54.05 4.80
C PRO A 109 39.98 55.38 5.45
N THR A 110 41.28 55.54 5.65
CA THR A 110 41.95 56.71 6.22
C THR A 110 41.89 57.92 5.28
N SER A 111 41.50 59.10 5.79
CA SER A 111 41.73 60.39 5.14
C SER A 111 42.63 61.28 6.01
N ALA A 112 43.51 62.04 5.34
CA ALA A 112 44.42 63.01 5.93
C ALA A 112 43.83 64.44 5.88
N GLY A 113 44.12 65.24 6.92
CA GLY A 113 44.48 66.66 6.74
C GLY A 113 43.46 67.77 7.13
N SER A 114 43.72 68.37 8.30
CA SER A 114 43.51 69.80 8.69
C SER A 114 42.07 70.35 8.77
N GLY A 115 41.67 71.26 9.67
CA GLY A 115 42.32 71.97 10.77
C GLY A 115 41.31 72.96 11.42
N ARG A 116 41.69 73.49 12.60
CA ARG A 116 41.20 74.71 13.29
C ARG A 116 39.80 74.77 13.95
N SER A 117 39.80 74.52 15.27
CA SER A 117 39.54 75.44 16.40
C SER A 117 38.38 76.47 16.41
N ARG A 118 37.52 76.37 17.44
CA ARG A 118 37.06 77.39 18.45
C ARG A 118 35.67 76.95 18.98
N SER A 119 35.41 76.61 20.25
CA SER A 119 35.45 77.31 21.55
C SER A 119 34.03 77.46 22.14
N ARG A 120 33.88 77.19 23.46
CA ARG A 120 32.73 77.47 24.37
C ARG A 120 31.48 76.59 24.16
N SER A 121 30.72 76.14 25.17
CA SER A 121 30.69 76.33 26.63
C SER A 121 29.72 75.30 27.24
N GLN A 122 29.95 74.93 28.49
CA GLN A 122 29.15 74.01 29.30
C GLN A 122 27.71 74.53 29.54
N SER A 123 26.71 73.64 29.60
CA SER A 123 25.93 73.36 30.83
C SER A 123 24.65 72.55 30.60
N ARG A 124 24.56 71.47 31.38
CA ARG A 124 23.39 70.80 31.99
C ARG A 124 21.98 71.27 31.58
N LYS A 125 21.13 70.31 31.21
CA LYS A 125 19.87 70.04 31.95
C LYS A 125 19.26 68.68 31.58
N ARG A 126 18.89 67.97 32.63
CA ARG A 126 18.20 66.68 32.71
C ARG A 126 16.70 66.95 32.58
N ALA A 127 15.98 66.22 31.73
CA ALA A 127 14.53 66.10 31.84
C ALA A 127 14.08 64.80 31.16
N GLN A 128 13.66 63.85 32.00
CA GLN A 128 12.82 62.73 31.61
C GLN A 128 11.52 63.26 30.99
N LYS A 129 11.10 62.69 29.87
CA LYS A 129 9.69 62.71 29.47
C LYS A 129 9.29 61.33 28.98
N LYS A 130 8.44 60.68 29.80
CA LYS A 130 7.63 59.53 29.43
C LYS A 130 6.79 59.88 28.19
N GLY A 131 6.79 58.98 27.22
CA GLY A 131 5.82 58.92 26.13
C GLY A 131 5.56 57.45 25.85
N GLU A 132 4.40 56.95 26.27
CA GLU A 132 3.82 55.68 25.82
C GLU A 132 3.29 55.82 24.37
N PRO A 133 3.03 54.69 23.67
CA PRO A 133 3.36 54.54 22.27
C PRO A 133 2.25 54.99 21.33
N ALA A 134 2.64 55.63 20.22
CA ALA A 134 1.75 55.83 19.08
C ALA A 134 2.19 54.90 17.94
N SER A 135 1.39 53.86 17.77
CA SER A 135 0.91 53.30 16.50
C SER A 135 1.82 53.39 15.27
N GLY A 136 2.23 52.21 14.81
CA GLY A 136 2.14 51.83 13.39
C GLY A 136 3.23 52.39 12.49
N GLN A 137 4.24 51.57 12.21
CA GLN A 137 4.83 51.49 10.88
C GLN A 137 5.52 50.13 10.75
N VAL A 138 4.83 49.22 10.07
CA VAL A 138 5.42 48.01 9.49
C VAL A 138 6.32 48.48 8.35
N LEU A 139 7.62 48.18 8.44
CA LEU A 139 8.52 48.25 7.29
C LEU A 139 9.38 47.00 7.28
N ILE A 140 8.91 46.05 6.48
CA ILE A 140 9.61 44.84 6.08
C ILE A 140 10.63 45.24 5.02
N ASP A 141 11.91 44.89 5.23
CA ASP A 141 12.92 44.66 4.18
C ASP A 141 14.19 44.05 4.85
N ARG A 142 14.90 43.01 4.36
CA ARG A 142 15.01 42.61 2.97
C ARG A 142 15.56 41.17 2.74
N PHE A 143 14.78 40.38 2.00
CA PHE A 143 15.13 39.54 0.82
C PHE A 143 16.20 38.44 0.91
N VAL A 144 15.72 37.20 1.01
CA VAL A 144 16.24 36.09 0.19
C VAL A 144 15.86 36.37 -1.27
N LYS A 145 16.76 36.09 -2.22
CA LYS A 145 16.44 36.14 -3.66
C LYS A 145 15.45 35.01 -3.99
N ARG A 146 14.18 35.19 -3.62
CA ARG A 146 13.08 34.51 -4.25
C ARG A 146 13.14 34.94 -5.71
N GLU A 147 13.29 33.96 -6.61
CA GLU A 147 12.87 34.19 -7.99
C GLU A 147 11.50 34.87 -7.93
N PRO A 148 11.26 35.93 -8.74
CA PRO A 148 9.95 36.55 -8.78
C PRO A 148 8.92 35.41 -8.91
N PRO A 149 7.85 35.40 -8.10
CA PRO A 149 6.80 34.43 -8.31
C PRO A 149 6.47 34.49 -9.81
N PRO A 150 6.49 33.35 -10.52
CA PRO A 150 6.17 33.36 -11.94
C PRO A 150 4.90 34.20 -12.11
N ALA A 151 4.88 35.04 -13.15
CA ALA A 151 3.80 36.01 -13.36
C ALA A 151 2.40 35.35 -13.40
N GLU A 152 2.37 34.03 -13.55
CA GLU A 152 1.22 33.16 -13.41
C GLU A 152 1.46 32.14 -12.28
N PRO A 153 0.45 31.85 -11.43
CA PRO A 153 0.56 30.82 -10.41
C PRO A 153 0.91 29.48 -11.07
N ARG A 154 1.95 28.80 -10.57
CA ARG A 154 2.29 27.46 -11.07
C ARG A 154 1.07 26.55 -10.90
N PRO A 155 0.69 25.77 -11.93
CA PRO A 155 -0.45 24.87 -11.82
C PRO A 155 -0.22 23.87 -10.69
N LEU A 156 -1.28 23.54 -9.96
CA LEU A 156 -1.22 22.54 -8.90
C LEU A 156 -0.79 21.20 -9.50
N ALA A 157 0.03 20.45 -8.77
CA ALA A 157 0.42 19.11 -9.19
C ALA A 157 -0.82 18.19 -9.19
N ARG A 158 -0.89 17.32 -10.20
CA ARG A 158 -1.93 16.29 -10.36
C ARG A 158 -1.28 14.92 -10.51
N VAL A 159 -2.01 13.85 -10.17
CA VAL A 159 -1.51 12.48 -10.21
C VAL A 159 -1.65 11.88 -11.61
N ARG A 160 -2.68 12.28 -12.36
CA ARG A 160 -2.99 11.77 -13.69
C ARG A 160 -1.82 11.82 -14.69
N PRO A 161 -1.03 12.91 -14.82
CA PRO A 161 0.13 12.91 -15.72
C PRO A 161 1.12 11.79 -15.44
N LEU A 162 1.34 11.46 -14.15
CA LEU A 162 2.21 10.34 -13.77
C LEU A 162 1.59 9.01 -14.19
N MET A 163 0.30 8.81 -13.91
CA MET A 163 -0.41 7.59 -14.30
C MET A 163 -0.40 7.38 -15.83
N GLU A 164 -0.61 8.44 -16.60
CA GLU A 164 -0.55 8.40 -18.06
C GLU A 164 0.86 8.11 -18.58
N ALA A 165 1.90 8.72 -17.99
CA ALA A 165 3.29 8.46 -18.36
C ALA A 165 3.71 7.01 -18.11
N LEU A 166 3.36 6.45 -16.94
CA LEU A 166 3.62 5.04 -16.62
C LEU A 166 2.94 4.10 -17.62
N ARG A 167 1.70 4.41 -18.01
CA ARG A 167 0.95 3.66 -19.02
C ARG A 167 1.57 3.77 -20.42
N ALA A 168 1.96 4.98 -20.83
CA ALA A 168 2.55 5.25 -22.14
C ALA A 168 3.86 4.48 -22.34
N LYS A 169 4.67 4.35 -21.28
CA LYS A 169 5.93 3.57 -21.30
C LYS A 169 5.79 2.13 -20.84
N ARG A 170 4.55 1.65 -20.60
CA ARG A 170 4.24 0.28 -20.12
C ARG A 170 5.08 -0.11 -18.90
N TYR A 171 5.25 0.83 -17.96
CA TYR A 171 6.07 0.61 -16.78
C TYR A 171 5.37 -0.30 -15.78
N THR A 172 5.82 -1.56 -15.68
CA THR A 172 5.22 -2.56 -14.78
C THR A 172 5.96 -2.71 -13.45
N GLY A 173 7.07 -1.98 -13.26
CA GLY A 173 7.92 -2.08 -12.07
C GLY A 173 7.33 -1.45 -10.80
N ILE A 174 6.18 -0.80 -10.89
CA ILE A 174 5.51 -0.18 -9.74
C ILE A 174 4.93 -1.25 -8.81
N SER A 175 5.30 -1.16 -7.53
CA SER A 175 4.81 -2.01 -6.44
C SER A 175 4.05 -1.23 -5.37
N ALA A 176 4.38 0.04 -5.13
CA ALA A 176 3.66 0.86 -4.16
C ALA A 176 3.47 2.29 -4.66
N LEU A 177 2.27 2.81 -4.46
CA LEU A 177 1.89 4.19 -4.78
C LEU A 177 1.44 4.90 -3.51
N TYR A 178 2.11 6.01 -3.21
CA TYR A 178 1.80 6.91 -2.12
C TYR A 178 1.40 8.26 -2.73
N VAL A 179 0.20 8.72 -2.42
CA VAL A 179 -0.29 10.05 -2.82
C VAL A 179 -0.74 10.73 -1.54
N TRP A 180 -0.14 11.87 -1.23
CA TRP A 180 -0.41 12.59 0.00
C TRP A 180 -0.74 14.03 -0.31
N ASP A 181 -1.70 14.59 0.43
CA ASP A 181 -1.95 16.03 0.45
C ASP A 181 -2.28 16.58 -0.95
N MET A 182 -3.19 15.88 -1.62
CA MET A 182 -3.58 16.13 -3.01
C MET A 182 -5.07 15.92 -3.18
N CYS A 183 -5.79 16.94 -3.63
CA CYS A 183 -7.20 16.75 -4.00
C CYS A 183 -7.32 15.78 -5.17
N LEU A 184 -7.86 14.60 -4.91
CA LEU A 184 -8.16 13.57 -5.89
C LEU A 184 -9.63 13.65 -6.27
N ASP A 185 -9.91 14.38 -7.33
CA ASP A 185 -11.23 14.37 -7.96
C ASP A 185 -11.55 13.00 -8.60
N LEU A 186 -12.77 12.86 -9.12
CA LEU A 186 -13.20 11.63 -9.79
C LEU A 186 -12.26 11.20 -10.92
N ILE A 187 -11.72 12.14 -11.70
CA ILE A 187 -10.88 11.85 -12.86
C ILE A 187 -9.49 11.37 -12.41
N GLU A 188 -8.94 12.01 -11.37
CA GLU A 188 -7.66 11.66 -10.79
C GLU A 188 -7.71 10.27 -10.14
N LEU A 189 -8.71 10.00 -9.29
CA LEU A 189 -8.86 8.67 -8.68
C LEU A 189 -9.14 7.59 -9.72
N ASN A 190 -9.98 7.86 -10.73
CA ASN A 190 -10.22 6.93 -11.84
C ASN A 190 -8.94 6.57 -12.61
N SER A 191 -7.97 7.50 -12.69
CA SER A 191 -6.68 7.23 -13.33
C SER A 191 -5.88 6.20 -12.54
N ILE A 192 -5.93 6.27 -11.20
CA ILE A 192 -5.35 5.28 -10.29
C ILE A 192 -6.13 3.95 -10.37
N SER A 193 -7.47 4.00 -10.29
CA SER A 193 -8.35 2.82 -10.43
C SER A 193 -8.08 2.06 -11.73
N SER A 194 -7.91 2.79 -12.84
CA SER A 194 -7.60 2.20 -14.15
C SER A 194 -6.20 1.58 -14.21
N LEU A 195 -5.26 1.98 -13.35
CA LEU A 195 -3.98 1.31 -13.18
C LEU A 195 -4.20 -0.02 -12.45
N ILE A 196 -4.91 0.01 -11.32
CA ILE A 196 -5.19 -1.14 -10.44
C ILE A 196 -5.95 -2.25 -11.19
N GLY A 197 -7.02 -1.91 -11.91
CA GLY A 197 -7.91 -2.88 -12.55
C GLY A 197 -7.32 -3.66 -13.74
N LYS A 198 -6.14 -3.26 -14.24
CA LYS A 198 -5.53 -3.87 -15.43
C LYS A 198 -4.74 -5.16 -15.16
N GLY A 199 -4.41 -5.46 -13.91
CA GLY A 199 -3.86 -6.75 -13.48
C GLY A 199 -2.43 -7.08 -13.92
N PHE A 200 -1.74 -6.20 -14.68
CA PHE A 200 -0.35 -6.40 -15.10
C PHE A 200 0.66 -5.52 -14.33
N TYR A 201 0.18 -4.64 -13.46
CA TYR A 201 1.03 -3.93 -12.50
C TYR A 201 1.15 -4.77 -11.24
N ALA A 202 2.36 -4.92 -10.72
CA ALA A 202 2.61 -5.68 -9.49
C ALA A 202 2.37 -4.83 -8.23
N LEU A 203 1.27 -4.06 -8.23
CA LEU A 203 0.95 -3.11 -7.16
C LEU A 203 0.47 -3.86 -5.93
N THR A 204 1.19 -3.73 -4.81
CA THR A 204 0.91 -4.38 -3.53
C THR A 204 0.34 -3.43 -2.49
N LYS A 205 0.66 -2.13 -2.59
CA LYS A 205 0.21 -1.10 -1.65
C LYS A 205 -0.24 0.18 -2.38
N VAL A 206 -1.39 0.70 -1.96
CA VAL A 206 -1.87 2.04 -2.34
C VAL A 206 -2.18 2.81 -1.07
N GLU A 207 -1.59 3.99 -0.95
CA GLU A 207 -1.77 4.88 0.18
C GLU A 207 -2.17 6.26 -0.33
N LEU A 208 -3.40 6.68 -0.02
CA LEU A 208 -3.99 7.96 -0.40
C LEU A 208 -4.30 8.72 0.89
N MET A 209 -3.35 9.49 1.42
CA MET A 209 -3.53 10.22 2.68
C MET A 209 -3.94 11.66 2.41
N ASP A 210 -4.95 12.16 3.12
CA ASP A 210 -5.38 13.57 3.02
C ASP A 210 -5.58 14.00 1.56
N CYS A 211 -6.41 13.22 0.85
CA CYS A 211 -6.62 13.33 -0.59
C CYS A 211 -8.01 13.87 -0.98
N LEU A 212 -8.83 14.28 -0.01
CA LEU A 212 -10.18 14.82 -0.21
C LEU A 212 -11.06 13.96 -1.15
N LEU A 213 -10.99 12.63 -0.97
CA LEU A 213 -11.69 11.66 -1.81
C LEU A 213 -13.20 11.89 -1.78
N GLN A 214 -13.81 11.93 -2.97
CA GLN A 214 -15.26 12.08 -3.10
C GLN A 214 -15.96 10.71 -3.05
N PRO A 215 -17.14 10.58 -2.40
CA PRO A 215 -17.88 9.32 -2.32
C PRO A 215 -18.09 8.63 -3.68
N ASP A 216 -18.49 9.40 -4.70
CA ASP A 216 -18.74 8.88 -6.06
C ASP A 216 -17.49 8.25 -6.70
N SER A 217 -16.31 8.75 -6.35
CA SER A 217 -15.04 8.25 -6.89
C SER A 217 -14.62 6.91 -6.28
N LEU A 218 -15.00 6.67 -5.01
CA LEU A 218 -14.66 5.44 -4.28
C LEU A 218 -15.34 4.20 -4.85
N LYS A 219 -16.51 4.37 -5.49
CA LYS A 219 -17.20 3.29 -6.19
C LYS A 219 -16.31 2.65 -7.27
N SER A 220 -15.76 3.46 -8.17
CA SER A 220 -14.92 2.96 -9.27
C SER A 220 -13.61 2.36 -8.75
N PHE A 221 -13.09 2.96 -7.67
CA PHE A 221 -11.87 2.53 -7.01
C PHE A 221 -12.05 1.16 -6.36
N GLY A 222 -13.13 0.96 -5.62
CA GLY A 222 -13.52 -0.34 -5.07
C GLY A 222 -13.72 -1.39 -6.17
N ASP A 223 -14.51 -1.07 -7.20
CA ASP A 223 -14.79 -1.99 -8.32
C ASP A 223 -13.50 -2.42 -9.05
N SER A 224 -12.60 -1.48 -9.32
CA SER A 224 -11.32 -1.77 -9.99
C SER A 224 -10.39 -2.59 -9.10
N THR A 225 -10.46 -2.38 -7.78
CA THR A 225 -9.67 -3.10 -6.80
C THR A 225 -10.14 -4.53 -6.62
N ARG A 226 -11.44 -4.81 -6.75
CA ARG A 226 -12.04 -6.15 -6.59
C ARG A 226 -11.32 -7.24 -7.38
N ALA A 227 -10.92 -6.92 -8.61
CA ALA A 227 -10.24 -7.85 -9.53
C ALA A 227 -8.71 -7.87 -9.39
N CYS A 228 -8.14 -6.92 -8.64
CA CYS A 228 -6.70 -6.82 -8.46
C CYS A 228 -6.20 -7.90 -7.52
N ARG A 229 -5.32 -8.77 -8.02
CA ARG A 229 -4.81 -9.94 -7.27
C ARG A 229 -3.54 -9.66 -6.48
N THR A 230 -2.87 -8.55 -6.78
CA THR A 230 -1.58 -8.20 -6.20
C THR A 230 -1.72 -7.21 -5.05
N LEU A 231 -2.81 -6.42 -5.02
CA LEU A 231 -3.01 -5.38 -4.02
C LEU A 231 -3.44 -6.01 -2.70
N THR A 232 -2.58 -5.88 -1.69
CA THR A 232 -2.77 -6.45 -0.36
C THR A 232 -3.06 -5.40 0.71
N GLU A 233 -2.70 -4.13 0.47
CA GLU A 233 -2.82 -3.06 1.44
C GLU A 233 -3.37 -1.78 0.80
N ILE A 234 -4.43 -1.25 1.41
CA ILE A 234 -5.02 0.05 1.08
C ILE A 234 -5.06 0.91 2.34
N VAL A 235 -4.55 2.12 2.23
CA VAL A 235 -4.58 3.13 3.29
C VAL A 235 -5.25 4.38 2.72
N LEU A 236 -6.39 4.78 3.28
CA LEU A 236 -7.18 5.95 2.87
C LEU A 236 -7.35 6.94 4.02
N ASP A 237 -6.39 6.99 4.95
CA ASP A 237 -6.50 7.78 6.16
C ASP A 237 -6.63 9.28 5.87
N PHE A 238 -7.28 10.01 6.78
CA PHE A 238 -7.52 11.44 6.69
C PHE A 238 -8.32 11.85 5.44
N ASN A 239 -9.27 11.01 5.01
CA ASN A 239 -10.21 11.36 3.94
C ASN A 239 -11.65 11.33 4.45
N GLU A 240 -12.24 12.52 4.61
CA GLU A 240 -13.60 12.75 5.10
C GLU A 240 -14.67 12.41 4.03
N PHE A 241 -14.72 11.16 3.57
CA PHE A 241 -15.67 10.70 2.56
C PHE A 241 -17.00 10.20 3.17
N SER A 242 -17.17 10.32 4.48
CA SER A 242 -18.36 9.97 5.26
C SER A 242 -18.86 8.53 5.10
N ASP A 243 -20.01 8.21 5.68
CA ASP A 243 -20.63 6.88 5.55
C ASP A 243 -21.01 6.53 4.10
N ASP A 244 -21.32 7.53 3.27
CA ASP A 244 -21.67 7.33 1.87
C ASP A 244 -20.47 6.83 1.05
N GLY A 245 -19.29 7.43 1.26
CA GLY A 245 -18.07 6.96 0.64
C GLY A 245 -17.64 5.59 1.16
N CYS A 246 -17.82 5.33 2.46
CA CYS A 246 -17.57 4.02 3.07
C CYS A 246 -18.44 2.93 2.44
N LYS A 247 -19.73 3.20 2.25
CA LYS A 247 -20.68 2.30 1.60
C LYS A 247 -20.26 1.94 0.19
N GLU A 248 -19.92 2.93 -0.64
CA GLU A 248 -19.53 2.69 -2.03
C GLU A 248 -18.17 1.96 -2.14
N LEU A 249 -17.22 2.30 -1.26
CA LEU A 249 -15.95 1.57 -1.14
C LEU A 249 -16.18 0.10 -0.77
N CYS A 250 -16.92 -0.14 0.31
CA CYS A 250 -17.23 -1.49 0.80
C CYS A 250 -17.92 -2.32 -0.29
N ARG A 251 -18.92 -1.74 -0.95
CA ARG A 251 -19.65 -2.39 -2.05
C ARG A 251 -18.72 -2.83 -3.18
N GLY A 252 -17.77 -1.98 -3.59
CA GLY A 252 -16.81 -2.32 -4.64
C GLY A 252 -15.81 -3.39 -4.21
N LEU A 253 -15.41 -3.40 -2.93
CA LEU A 253 -14.44 -4.34 -2.38
C LEU A 253 -15.01 -5.73 -2.05
N ILE A 254 -16.35 -5.87 -1.94
CA ILE A 254 -17.00 -7.17 -1.67
C ILE A 254 -16.54 -8.23 -2.68
N GLY A 255 -16.12 -9.40 -2.17
CA GLY A 255 -15.61 -10.51 -2.97
C GLY A 255 -14.13 -10.41 -3.34
N ASN A 256 -13.41 -9.37 -2.90
CA ASN A 256 -11.97 -9.31 -3.03
C ASN A 256 -11.31 -10.40 -2.16
N LYS A 257 -10.47 -11.25 -2.77
CA LYS A 257 -9.81 -12.39 -2.11
C LYS A 257 -8.35 -12.15 -1.71
N TYR A 258 -7.82 -10.96 -1.98
CA TYR A 258 -6.39 -10.66 -1.94
C TYR A 258 -6.05 -9.51 -0.98
N LEU A 259 -6.92 -8.51 -0.85
CA LEU A 259 -6.76 -7.41 0.09
C LEU A 259 -6.72 -7.95 1.53
N LYS A 260 -5.68 -7.59 2.27
CA LYS A 260 -5.43 -8.03 3.66
C LYS A 260 -5.57 -6.90 4.66
N THR A 261 -5.12 -5.72 4.29
CA THR A 261 -5.08 -4.58 5.18
C THR A 261 -5.87 -3.43 4.57
N LEU A 262 -6.81 -2.89 5.35
CA LEU A 262 -7.61 -1.71 5.01
C LEU A 262 -7.52 -0.71 6.17
N SER A 263 -6.98 0.48 5.91
CA SER A 263 -6.92 1.56 6.89
C SER A 263 -7.82 2.70 6.45
N LEU A 264 -8.77 3.07 7.31
CA LEU A 264 -9.74 4.15 7.13
C LEU A 264 -9.74 5.06 8.37
N CYS A 265 -8.56 5.40 8.87
CA CYS A 265 -8.44 6.23 10.07
C CYS A 265 -8.79 7.69 9.74
N TYR A 266 -9.52 8.37 10.63
CA TYR A 266 -9.94 9.77 10.44
C TYR A 266 -10.67 9.99 9.10
N CYS A 267 -11.70 9.19 8.83
CA CYS A 267 -12.45 9.21 7.57
C CYS A 267 -13.88 9.77 7.68
N ASP A 268 -14.22 10.40 8.81
CA ASP A 268 -15.57 10.90 9.12
C ASP A 268 -16.64 9.78 9.11
N LEU A 269 -16.28 8.60 9.61
CA LEU A 269 -17.20 7.45 9.67
C LEU A 269 -18.04 7.52 10.95
N THR A 270 -19.34 7.28 10.82
CA THR A 270 -20.28 7.22 11.96
C THR A 270 -20.73 5.78 12.22
N TYR A 271 -21.64 5.57 13.17
CA TYR A 271 -22.23 4.27 13.47
C TYR A 271 -22.82 3.53 12.25
N LEU A 272 -23.27 4.25 11.22
CA LEU A 272 -23.83 3.65 10.00
C LEU A 272 -22.79 2.82 9.22
N SER A 273 -21.53 3.26 9.25
CA SER A 273 -20.42 2.55 8.59
C SER A 273 -20.18 1.15 9.14
N GLY A 274 -20.50 0.91 10.41
CA GLY A 274 -20.32 -0.40 11.06
C GLY A 274 -20.97 -1.56 10.29
N LYS A 275 -22.17 -1.33 9.75
CA LYS A 275 -22.90 -2.32 8.94
C LYS A 275 -22.21 -2.63 7.60
N TYR A 276 -21.71 -1.59 6.93
CA TYR A 276 -21.03 -1.75 5.63
C TYR A 276 -19.70 -2.48 5.80
N LEU A 277 -18.95 -2.10 6.83
CA LEU A 277 -17.68 -2.73 7.19
C LEU A 277 -17.87 -4.19 7.62
N GLY A 278 -18.85 -4.48 8.47
CA GLY A 278 -19.19 -5.86 8.86
C GLY A 278 -19.49 -6.74 7.64
N THR A 279 -20.35 -6.24 6.74
CA THR A 279 -20.67 -6.95 5.48
C THR A 279 -19.43 -7.18 4.61
N LEU A 280 -18.55 -6.16 4.48
CA LEU A 280 -17.31 -6.26 3.72
C LEU A 280 -16.40 -7.35 4.29
N LEU A 281 -16.19 -7.38 5.61
CA LEU A 281 -15.30 -8.33 6.26
C LEU A 281 -15.77 -9.78 6.06
N CYS A 282 -17.08 -10.05 6.17
CA CYS A 282 -17.64 -11.38 5.93
C CYS A 282 -17.50 -11.86 4.47
N GLN A 283 -17.28 -10.94 3.52
CA GLN A 283 -17.26 -11.23 2.09
C GLN A 283 -15.92 -10.90 1.41
N SER A 284 -14.88 -10.64 2.17
CA SER A 284 -13.54 -10.31 1.66
C SER A 284 -12.46 -11.09 2.38
N ALA A 285 -11.21 -10.84 2.01
CA ALA A 285 -10.04 -11.47 2.64
C ALA A 285 -9.31 -10.54 3.61
N VAL A 286 -9.92 -9.41 3.97
CA VAL A 286 -9.38 -8.40 4.89
C VAL A 286 -9.22 -9.03 6.28
N VAL A 287 -8.06 -8.83 6.87
CA VAL A 287 -7.67 -9.35 8.20
C VAL A 287 -7.41 -8.18 9.14
N ASP A 288 -6.71 -7.16 8.65
CA ASP A 288 -6.36 -5.98 9.43
C ASP A 288 -7.23 -4.80 8.97
N LEU A 289 -8.10 -4.32 9.86
CA LEU A 289 -8.96 -3.15 9.63
C LEU A 289 -8.64 -2.09 10.69
N PHE A 290 -8.20 -0.91 10.25
CA PHE A 290 -7.91 0.23 11.12
C PHE A 290 -8.97 1.32 10.94
N LEU A 291 -9.57 1.76 12.06
CA LEU A 291 -10.69 2.71 12.09
C LEU A 291 -10.48 3.83 13.12
N ASP A 292 -9.23 4.06 13.53
CA ASP A 292 -8.91 5.04 14.57
C ASP A 292 -9.36 6.46 14.18
N GLY A 293 -9.87 7.22 15.14
CA GLY A 293 -10.28 8.61 14.90
C GLY A 293 -11.61 8.78 14.13
N ASN A 294 -12.46 7.75 14.14
CA ASN A 294 -13.84 7.82 13.63
C ASN A 294 -14.86 7.78 14.78
N GLU A 295 -16.07 8.28 14.51
CA GLU A 295 -17.18 8.36 15.46
C GLU A 295 -18.16 7.18 15.29
N LEU A 296 -17.65 5.95 15.31
CA LEU A 296 -18.48 4.74 15.14
C LEU A 296 -19.48 4.52 16.29
N GLU A 297 -19.24 5.14 17.45
CA GLU A 297 -20.00 4.93 18.68
C GLU A 297 -20.04 3.44 19.10
N ALA A 298 -20.83 3.10 20.12
CA ALA A 298 -20.98 1.69 20.52
C ALA A 298 -21.80 0.93 19.46
N GLU A 299 -22.78 1.61 18.88
CA GLU A 299 -23.73 1.12 17.90
C GLU A 299 -23.04 0.62 16.62
N GLY A 300 -22.07 1.38 16.09
CA GLY A 300 -21.33 0.97 14.90
C GLY A 300 -20.43 -0.24 15.15
N VAL A 301 -19.82 -0.32 16.33
CA VAL A 301 -19.02 -1.49 16.72
C VAL A 301 -19.91 -2.73 16.90
N ILE A 302 -21.09 -2.58 17.50
CA ILE A 302 -22.09 -3.66 17.60
C ILE A 302 -22.47 -4.15 16.20
N TYR A 303 -22.82 -3.26 15.27
CA TYR A 303 -23.15 -3.69 13.90
C TYR A 303 -22.03 -4.45 13.20
N LEU A 304 -20.78 -4.02 13.40
CA LEU A 304 -19.62 -4.68 12.84
C LEU A 304 -19.43 -6.09 13.44
N VAL A 305 -19.47 -6.20 14.77
CA VAL A 305 -19.25 -7.46 15.48
C VAL A 305 -20.39 -8.45 15.29
N ASP A 306 -21.65 -7.98 15.31
CA ASP A 306 -22.83 -8.81 15.07
C ASP A 306 -22.75 -9.47 13.68
N SER A 307 -22.39 -8.70 12.64
CA SER A 307 -22.22 -9.23 11.28
C SER A 307 -21.16 -10.35 11.22
N LEU A 308 -20.07 -10.20 11.96
CA LEU A 308 -18.99 -11.18 12.04
C LEU A 308 -19.41 -12.42 12.85
N ALA A 309 -20.14 -12.22 13.94
CA ALA A 309 -20.64 -13.29 14.79
C ALA A 309 -21.63 -14.18 14.03
N GLU A 310 -22.63 -13.58 13.38
CA GLU A 310 -23.60 -14.29 12.54
C GLU A 310 -22.90 -15.08 11.43
N TYR A 311 -21.93 -14.48 10.74
CA TYR A 311 -21.16 -15.17 9.70
C TYR A 311 -20.36 -16.35 10.25
N ALA A 312 -19.73 -16.21 11.41
CA ALA A 312 -18.97 -17.29 12.04
C ALA A 312 -19.86 -18.45 12.49
N GLU A 313 -21.05 -18.17 13.02
CA GLU A 313 -22.05 -19.17 13.41
C GLU A 313 -22.56 -19.94 12.19
N ASP A 314 -22.91 -19.24 11.11
CA ASP A 314 -23.34 -19.84 9.86
C ASP A 314 -22.24 -20.71 9.23
N GLU A 315 -21.00 -20.23 9.23
CA GLU A 315 -19.86 -20.99 8.71
C GLU A 315 -19.59 -22.25 9.56
N ALA A 316 -19.71 -22.16 10.88
CA ALA A 316 -19.57 -23.30 11.78
C ALA A 316 -20.64 -24.37 11.50
N LYS A 317 -21.89 -23.96 11.38
CA LYS A 317 -23.01 -24.85 11.04
C LYS A 317 -22.80 -25.53 9.68
N GLN A 318 -22.39 -24.78 8.66
CA GLN A 318 -22.10 -25.33 7.34
C GLN A 318 -20.97 -26.37 7.39
N ARG A 319 -19.90 -26.11 8.15
CA ARG A 319 -18.80 -27.09 8.33
C ARG A 319 -19.27 -28.37 9.02
N GLU A 320 -20.14 -28.26 10.02
CA GLU A 320 -20.70 -29.43 10.71
C GLU A 320 -21.59 -30.27 9.79
N GLU A 321 -22.49 -29.64 9.05
CA GLU A 321 -23.35 -30.29 8.07
C GLU A 321 -22.54 -30.98 6.96
N GLU A 322 -21.49 -30.33 6.45
CA GLU A 322 -20.59 -30.93 5.47
C GLU A 322 -19.79 -32.11 6.03
N ALA A 323 -19.34 -32.03 7.29
CA ALA A 323 -18.62 -33.12 7.94
C ALA A 323 -19.53 -34.34 8.14
N GLN A 324 -20.78 -34.11 8.55
CA GLN A 324 -21.79 -35.16 8.67
C GLN A 324 -22.09 -35.82 7.32
N ARG A 325 -22.27 -35.02 6.26
CA ARG A 325 -22.49 -35.54 4.90
C ARG A 325 -21.32 -36.40 4.42
N LYS A 326 -20.09 -35.94 4.61
CA LYS A 326 -18.88 -36.72 4.24
C LYS A 326 -18.77 -38.02 5.03
N LEU A 327 -19.15 -38.03 6.31
CA LEU A 327 -19.16 -39.24 7.13
C LEU A 327 -20.20 -40.25 6.64
N GLN A 328 -21.41 -39.78 6.29
CA GLN A 328 -22.47 -40.61 5.72
C GLN A 328 -22.04 -41.20 4.37
N GLU A 329 -21.53 -40.38 3.45
CA GLU A 329 -21.02 -40.84 2.15
C GLU A 329 -19.88 -41.87 2.30
N ALA A 330 -18.99 -41.68 3.28
CA ALA A 330 -17.91 -42.63 3.56
C ALA A 330 -18.45 -43.97 4.12
N ALA A 331 -19.45 -43.91 5.00
CA ALA A 331 -20.10 -45.10 5.53
C ALA A 331 -20.84 -45.90 4.44
N GLU A 332 -21.55 -45.21 3.54
CA GLU A 332 -22.24 -45.84 2.40
C GLU A 332 -21.25 -46.50 1.43
N LYS A 333 -20.16 -45.81 1.07
CA LYS A 333 -19.09 -46.38 0.22
C LYS A 333 -18.44 -47.60 0.88
N ALA A 334 -18.20 -47.56 2.19
CA ALA A 334 -17.66 -48.71 2.93
C ALA A 334 -18.63 -49.90 2.87
N LEU A 335 -19.93 -49.67 3.05
CA LEU A 335 -20.95 -50.72 2.95
C LEU A 335 -21.05 -51.31 1.54
N GLN A 336 -20.98 -50.48 0.50
CA GLN A 336 -20.97 -50.92 -0.90
C GLN A 336 -19.74 -51.79 -1.20
N SER A 337 -18.53 -51.36 -0.81
CA SER A 337 -17.30 -52.14 -1.00
C SER A 337 -17.29 -53.47 -0.23
N ALA A 338 -17.92 -53.51 0.94
CA ALA A 338 -18.08 -54.75 1.72
C ALA A 338 -19.10 -55.71 1.09
N SER A 339 -20.07 -55.20 0.32
CA SER A 339 -21.04 -56.02 -0.42
C SER A 339 -20.47 -56.63 -1.70
N GLU A 340 -19.57 -55.90 -2.38
CA GLU A 340 -18.83 -56.39 -3.56
C GLU A 340 -17.73 -57.41 -3.16
N ALA A 341 -17.23 -57.33 -1.93
CA ALA A 341 -16.28 -58.27 -1.35
C ALA A 341 -16.97 -59.46 -0.63
N LYS A 342 -17.67 -60.34 -1.35
CA LYS A 342 -18.05 -61.67 -0.83
C LYS A 342 -17.71 -62.80 -1.82
N PRO A 343 -17.45 -64.03 -1.30
CA PRO A 343 -16.24 -64.80 -1.63
C PRO A 343 -16.45 -65.78 -2.79
N ASP A 344 -15.42 -65.94 -3.61
CA ASP A 344 -15.31 -67.09 -4.51
C ASP A 344 -15.36 -68.41 -3.72
N SER A 345 -16.20 -69.31 -4.21
CA SER A 345 -16.68 -70.51 -3.56
C SER A 345 -15.61 -71.56 -3.20
N ALA A 346 -15.95 -72.32 -2.16
CA ALA A 346 -15.27 -73.49 -1.62
C ALA A 346 -14.82 -74.56 -2.63
N LYS A 347 -13.65 -75.16 -2.35
CA LYS A 347 -13.36 -76.58 -2.65
C LYS A 347 -12.68 -77.28 -1.48
N SER A 348 -13.45 -78.21 -0.89
CA SER A 348 -13.10 -79.46 -0.21
C SER A 348 -11.60 -79.80 0.03
N SER A 349 -11.22 -80.08 1.29
CA SER A 349 -10.69 -81.41 1.67
C SER A 349 -10.40 -81.53 3.18
N LYS A 350 -10.28 -82.79 3.60
CA LYS A 350 -10.42 -83.40 4.94
C LYS A 350 -9.30 -83.12 5.95
N SER A 351 -9.70 -83.24 7.23
CA SER A 351 -8.96 -83.80 8.39
C SER A 351 -7.95 -82.93 9.15
N GLY A 352 -7.96 -83.03 10.49
CA GLY A 352 -6.86 -82.57 11.35
C GLY A 352 -7.26 -81.90 12.66
N LYS A 353 -7.62 -82.71 13.66
CA LYS A 353 -7.89 -82.34 15.06
C LYS A 353 -6.65 -81.66 15.72
N LYS A 354 -6.78 -80.47 16.32
CA LYS A 354 -6.03 -80.08 17.53
C LYS A 354 -6.59 -78.83 18.24
N LYS A 355 -6.89 -79.01 19.54
CA LYS A 355 -7.25 -77.97 20.52
C LYS A 355 -6.05 -77.05 20.78
N GLY A 356 -6.27 -75.74 20.93
CA GLY A 356 -5.26 -74.80 21.45
C GLY A 356 -5.76 -73.37 21.67
N GLY A 357 -6.08 -73.02 22.92
CA GLY A 357 -5.83 -71.73 23.58
C GLY A 357 -6.35 -70.41 22.97
N LYS A 358 -7.52 -69.95 23.44
CA LYS A 358 -8.10 -68.62 23.18
C LYS A 358 -7.73 -67.64 24.31
N LYS A 359 -6.59 -66.95 24.24
CA LYS A 359 -6.23 -65.80 25.13
C LYS A 359 -5.23 -64.87 24.43
N GLY A 360 -5.72 -63.89 23.65
CA GLY A 360 -4.83 -62.91 22.98
C GLY A 360 -5.49 -61.62 22.50
N GLY A 361 -6.76 -61.65 22.08
CA GLY A 361 -7.41 -60.51 21.42
C GLY A 361 -7.59 -59.26 22.30
N LYS A 362 -8.06 -59.41 23.54
CA LYS A 362 -8.42 -58.25 24.40
C LYS A 362 -7.23 -57.35 24.80
N LYS A 363 -5.99 -57.84 24.71
CA LYS A 363 -4.78 -57.05 25.07
C LYS A 363 -4.26 -56.22 23.91
N ALA A 364 -4.54 -56.62 22.66
CA ALA A 364 -4.16 -55.88 21.46
C ALA A 364 -5.10 -54.68 21.24
N GLU A 365 -6.40 -54.87 21.47
CA GLU A 365 -7.44 -53.86 21.34
C GLU A 365 -7.23 -52.68 22.30
N ARG A 366 -7.04 -52.97 23.61
CA ARG A 366 -6.71 -51.93 24.62
C ARG A 366 -5.39 -51.18 24.36
N ARG A 367 -4.45 -51.76 23.60
CA ARG A 367 -3.18 -51.10 23.23
C ARG A 367 -3.35 -50.19 22.01
N ALA A 368 -4.29 -50.48 21.12
CA ALA A 368 -4.63 -49.61 20.00
C ALA A 368 -5.39 -48.37 20.49
N GLU A 369 -6.31 -48.55 21.43
CA GLU A 369 -7.12 -47.49 22.03
C GLU A 369 -6.26 -46.45 22.78
N ARG A 370 -5.34 -46.90 23.64
CA ARG A 370 -4.38 -46.01 24.34
C ARG A 370 -3.38 -45.29 23.42
N ARG A 371 -3.14 -45.80 22.21
CA ARG A 371 -2.29 -45.13 21.21
C ARG A 371 -3.06 -44.07 20.42
N ALA A 372 -4.38 -44.22 20.29
CA ALA A 372 -5.26 -43.22 19.69
C ALA A 372 -5.43 -42.02 20.63
N GLU A 373 -5.69 -42.25 21.93
CA GLU A 373 -5.81 -41.17 22.93
C GLU A 373 -4.53 -40.31 23.01
N ARG A 374 -3.34 -40.92 23.08
CA ARG A 374 -2.07 -40.16 23.13
C ARG A 374 -1.73 -39.38 21.86
N ARG A 375 -2.40 -39.66 20.74
CA ARG A 375 -2.26 -38.89 19.49
C ARG A 375 -3.24 -37.72 19.42
N ALA A 376 -4.34 -37.77 20.17
CA ALA A 376 -5.31 -36.68 20.27
C ALA A 376 -4.79 -35.57 21.20
N GLU A 377 -4.08 -35.90 22.28
CA GLU A 377 -3.52 -34.92 23.23
C GLU A 377 -2.28 -34.17 22.72
N ARG A 378 -1.81 -34.44 21.49
CA ARG A 378 -0.60 -33.82 20.90
C ARG A 378 -0.89 -32.91 19.70
N LYS A 379 -2.15 -32.66 19.39
CA LYS A 379 -2.61 -31.65 18.43
C LYS A 379 -3.39 -30.60 19.19
#